data_AF-A0A0K6IT70-F1
#
_entry.id   AF-A0A0K6IT70-F1
#
_cell.length_a   1.000
_cell.length_b   1.000
_cell.length_c   1.000
_cell.angle_alpha   90.00
_cell.angle_beta   90.00
_cell.angle_gamma   90.00
#
_symmetry.space_group_name_H-M   'P 1'
#
loop_
_entity.id
_entity.type
_entity.pdbx_description
1 polymer ?
#
loop_
_entity_poly.entity_id
_entity_poly.type
_entity_poly.pdbx_seq_one_letter_code
_entity_poly.pdbx_strand_id
1 'polypeptide(L)' 'MMINLEYNFREPRTRTFYGYEAGDAFYEALIEAHRDLDEEQSALVNARLVLLLANHVGDVDLLREAIRLAREDVTGG' A
#
# COMPACT_ATOMS: atom_id res chain seq x y z
N MET A 1 -17.69 15.20 19.78
CA MET A 1 -16.51 15.21 20.68
C MET A 1 -15.28 15.11 19.80
N MET A 2 -14.41 16.12 19.81
CA MET A 2 -13.19 16.17 18.98
C MET A 2 -12.13 15.20 19.50
N ILE A 3 -11.53 14.41 18.60
CA ILE A 3 -10.42 13.51 18.90
C ILE A 3 -9.15 14.36 19.04
N ASN A 4 -8.44 14.20 20.16
CA ASN A 4 -7.14 14.83 20.42
C ASN A 4 -6.06 14.15 19.55
N LEU A 5 -5.25 14.95 18.86
CA LEU A 5 -4.26 14.52 17.85
C LEU A 5 -2.80 14.67 18.32
N GLU A 6 -2.52 14.71 19.62
CA GLU A 6 -1.14 14.86 20.09
C GLU A 6 -0.37 13.53 20.05
N TYR A 7 0.48 13.40 19.03
CA TYR A 7 1.48 12.34 18.87
C TYR A 7 2.59 12.48 19.92
N ASN A 8 2.67 11.56 20.89
CA ASN A 8 3.69 11.58 21.96
C ASN A 8 4.95 10.77 21.60
N PHE A 9 5.60 11.10 20.49
CA PHE A 9 6.88 10.47 20.12
C PHE A 9 8.06 11.28 20.69
N ARG A 10 8.74 10.69 21.69
CA ARG A 10 10.01 11.19 22.20
C ARG A 10 11.13 10.87 21.21
N GLU A 11 11.69 11.90 20.58
CA GLU A 11 12.79 11.78 19.63
C GLU A 11 14.15 12.09 20.25
N PRO A 12 15.18 11.27 19.96
CA PRO A 12 16.55 11.74 19.90
C PRO A 12 17.08 11.69 18.46
N ARG A 13 17.14 12.87 17.86
CA ARG A 13 18.18 13.33 16.90
C ARG A 13 18.46 12.46 15.66
N THR A 14 17.60 12.54 14.65
CA THR A 14 18.10 12.82 13.30
C THR A 14 17.07 13.52 12.44
N ARG A 15 17.59 14.48 11.70
CA ARG A 15 16.93 15.58 11.03
C ARG A 15 16.70 15.17 9.58
N THR A 16 15.45 14.97 9.18
CA THR A 16 14.80 15.48 7.96
C THR A 16 13.46 14.76 7.84
N PHE A 17 12.39 15.47 8.16
CA PHE A 17 11.03 15.00 8.04
C PHE A 17 10.48 15.37 6.67
N TYR A 18 10.32 14.38 5.80
CA TYR A 18 9.34 14.42 4.73
C TYR A 18 8.40 13.22 4.91
N GLY A 19 7.62 13.25 5.99
CA GLY A 19 6.61 12.23 6.31
C GLY A 19 5.42 12.18 5.33
N TYR A 20 5.41 13.05 4.31
CA TYR A 20 4.43 13.03 3.21
C TYR A 20 4.97 12.35 1.93
N GLU A 21 6.28 12.15 1.78
CA GLU A 21 6.87 11.73 0.49
C GLU A 21 6.90 10.21 0.27
N ALA A 22 6.85 9.38 1.33
CA ALA A 22 6.95 7.93 1.17
C ALA A 22 5.70 7.30 0.53
N GLY A 23 4.52 7.85 0.80
CA GLY A 23 3.28 7.45 0.12
C GLY A 23 3.29 7.89 -1.34
N ASP A 24 3.66 9.15 -1.60
CA ASP A 24 3.71 9.72 -2.94
C ASP A 24 4.74 9.00 -3.83
N ALA A 25 5.91 8.65 -3.31
CA ALA A 25 6.93 7.93 -4.06
C ALA A 25 6.49 6.52 -4.50
N PHE A 26 5.68 5.82 -3.70
CA PHE A 26 5.13 4.52 -4.09
C PHE A 26 4.04 4.66 -5.16
N TYR A 27 3.15 5.65 -5.02
CA TYR A 27 2.14 5.92 -6.04
C TYR A 27 2.76 6.34 -7.36
N GLU A 28 3.80 7.18 -7.33
CA GLU A 28 4.56 7.56 -8.52
C GLU A 28 5.20 6.33 -9.18
N ALA A 29 5.85 5.45 -8.41
CA ALA A 29 6.43 4.21 -8.91
C ALA A 29 5.38 3.27 -9.53
N LEU A 30 4.17 3.20 -8.97
CA LEU A 30 3.06 2.44 -9.55
C LEU A 30 2.61 3.04 -10.89
N ILE A 31 2.41 4.36 -10.95
CA ILE A 31 2.00 5.05 -12.17
C ILE A 31 3.05 4.86 -13.27
N GLU A 32 4.32 5.04 -12.93
CA GLU A 32 5.46 4.77 -13.82
C GLU A 32 5.46 3.33 -14.32
N ALA A 33 5.21 2.35 -13.45
CA ALA A 33 5.20 0.93 -13.81
C ALA A 33 4.07 0.55 -14.79
N HIS A 34 3.01 1.36 -14.86
CA HIS A 34 1.91 1.17 -15.81
C HIS A 34 2.02 2.01 -17.09
N ARG A 35 3.02 2.89 -17.18
CA ARG A 35 3.21 3.72 -18.37
C ARG A 35 3.48 2.84 -19.60
N ASP A 36 2.86 3.21 -20.72
CA ASP A 36 2.98 2.54 -22.02
C ASP A 36 2.46 1.09 -22.07
N LEU A 37 1.71 0.65 -21.05
CA LEU A 37 1.07 -0.67 -21.02
C LEU A 37 -0.40 -0.58 -21.44
N ASP A 38 -0.87 -1.63 -22.12
CA ASP A 38 -2.31 -1.85 -22.34
C ASP A 38 -3.00 -2.38 -21.06
N GLU A 39 -4.32 -2.48 -21.09
CA GLU A 39 -5.12 -2.93 -19.93
C GLU A 39 -4.75 -4.35 -19.47
N GLU A 40 -4.46 -5.26 -20.41
CA GLU A 40 -4.12 -6.66 -20.10
C GLU A 40 -2.73 -6.75 -19.44
N GLN A 41 -1.76 -6.01 -19.99
CA GLN A 41 -0.41 -5.90 -19.44
C GLN A 41 -0.42 -5.22 -18.06
N SER A 42 -1.20 -4.16 -17.90
CA SER A 42 -1.37 -3.47 -16.62
C SER A 42 -1.96 -4.40 -15.54
N ALA A 43 -2.98 -5.18 -15.89
CA ALA A 43 -3.55 -6.20 -15.00
C ALA A 43 -2.51 -7.28 -14.64
N LEU A 44 -1.67 -7.70 -15.59
CA LEU A 44 -0.61 -8.67 -15.34
C LEU A 44 0.47 -8.14 -14.39
N VAL A 45 0.85 -6.86 -14.51
CA VAL A 45 1.76 -6.19 -13.56
C VAL A 45 1.18 -6.20 -12.16
N ASN A 46 -0.09 -5.84 -12.01
CA ASN A 46 -0.77 -5.84 -10.72
C ASN A 46 -0.82 -7.24 -10.10
N ALA A 47 -1.18 -8.26 -10.87
CA ALA A 47 -1.20 -9.65 -10.37
C ALA A 47 0.19 -10.10 -9.89
N ARG A 48 1.26 -9.78 -10.64
CA ARG A 48 2.64 -10.12 -10.25
C ARG A 48 3.07 -9.36 -9.00
N LEU A 49 2.76 -8.07 -8.91
CA LEU A 49 3.08 -7.24 -7.75
C LEU A 49 2.42 -7.80 -6.48
N VAL A 50 1.13 -8.14 -6.55
CA VAL A 50 0.40 -8.76 -5.43
C VAL A 50 1.07 -10.05 -4.96
N LEU A 51 1.49 -10.92 -5.88
CA LEU A 51 2.18 -12.17 -5.54
C LEU A 51 3.54 -11.94 -4.89
N LEU A 52 4.31 -10.96 -5.38
CA LEU A 52 5.61 -10.60 -4.81
C LEU A 52 5.44 -10.03 -3.39
N LEU A 53 4.47 -9.14 -3.18
CA LEU A 53 4.13 -8.60 -1.87
C LEU A 53 3.65 -9.69 -0.93
N ALA A 54 2.82 -10.62 -1.40
CA ALA A 54 2.36 -11.76 -0.61
C ALA A 54 3.53 -12.65 -0.15
N ASN A 55 4.48 -12.92 -1.04
CA ASN A 55 5.69 -13.65 -0.68
C ASN A 55 6.57 -12.87 0.32
N HIS A 56 6.64 -11.54 0.21
CA HIS A 56 7.39 -10.71 1.15
C HIS A 56 6.75 -10.67 2.55
N VAL A 57 5.42 -10.65 2.62
CA VAL A 57 4.67 -10.70 3.89
C VAL A 57 4.82 -12.06 4.57
N GLY A 58 4.71 -13.16 3.82
CA GLY A 58 4.99 -14.52 4.31
C GLY A 58 3.98 -15.11 5.31
N ASP A 59 2.93 -14.37 5.68
CA ASP A 59 1.87 -14.79 6.60
C ASP A 59 0.58 -15.12 5.83
N VAL A 60 0.23 -16.41 5.78
CA VAL A 60 -0.95 -16.90 5.04
C VAL A 60 -2.27 -16.44 5.68
N ASP A 61 -2.34 -16.31 7.00
CA ASP A 61 -3.57 -15.91 7.68
C ASP A 61 -3.84 -14.43 7.49
N LEU A 62 -2.80 -13.59 7.54
CA LEU A 62 -2.89 -12.18 7.19
C LEU A 62 -3.32 -11.97 5.72
N LEU A 63 -2.77 -12.76 4.80
CA LEU A 63 -3.15 -12.68 3.39
C LEU A 63 -4.60 -13.11 3.14
N ARG A 64 -5.08 -14.15 3.82
CA ARG A 64 -6.48 -14.58 3.74
C ARG A 64 -7.44 -13.50 4.22
N GLU A 65 -7.10 -12.85 5.33
CA GLU A 65 -7.91 -11.76 5.87
C GLU A 65 -7.93 -10.55 4.92
N ALA A 66 -6.77 -10.19 4.35
CA ALA A 66 -6.70 -9.12 3.34
C ALA A 66 -7.58 -9.41 2.12
N ILE A 67 -7.57 -10.66 1.62
CA ILE A 67 -8.43 -11.09 0.50
C ILE A 67 -9.92 -10.99 0.87
N ARG A 68 -10.29 -11.39 2.09
CA ARG A 68 -11.67 -11.30 2.58
C ARG A 68 -12.15 -9.85 2.60
N LEU A 69 -11.36 -8.96 3.20
CA LEU A 69 -11.66 -7.53 3.28
C LEU A 69 -11.76 -6.88 1.90
N ALA A 70 -10.81 -7.15 1.00
CA ALA A 70 -10.84 -6.62 -0.36
C ALA A 70 -12.08 -7.06 -1.14
N ARG A 71 -12.54 -8.31 -0.95
CA ARG A 71 -13.76 -8.81 -1.59
C ARG A 71 -15.03 -8.18 -1.01
N GLU A 72 -15.07 -7.98 0.30
CA GLU A 72 -16.20 -7.34 0.98
C GLU A 72 -16.37 -5.88 0.52
N ASP A 73 -15.28 -5.14 0.37
CA ASP A 73 -15.32 -3.74 -0.09
C ASP A 73 -15.93 -3.60 -1.51
N VAL A 74 -15.56 -4.50 -2.42
CA VAL A 74 -16.07 -4.49 -3.81
C VAL A 74 -17.53 -4.98 -3.91
N THR A 75 -17.98 -5.86 -3.00
CA THR A 75 -19.32 -6.48 -3.08
C THR A 75 -20.35 -5.88 -2.13
N GLY A 76 -19.91 -5.12 -1.13
CA GLY A 76 -20.73 -4.48 -0.11
C GLY A 76 -20.93 -2.96 -0.30
N GLY A 77 -20.44 -2.40 -1.40
CA GLY A 77 -20.70 -1.02 -1.84
C GLY A 77 -21.97 -0.87 -2.67
#